data_AF-A0A0F9BD05-F1
#
_entry.id   AF-A0A0F9BD05-F1
#
_cell.length_a   1.000
_cell.length_b   1.000
_cell.length_c   1.000
_cell.angle_alpha   90.00
_cell.angle_beta   90.00
_cell.angle_gamma   90.00
#
_symmetry.space_group_name_H-M   'P 1'
#
loop_
_entity.id
_entity.type
_entity.pdbx_description
1 polymer ?
#
loop_
_entity_poly.entity_id
_entity_poly.type
_entity_poly.pdbx_seq_one_letter_code
_entity_poly.pdbx_strand_id
1 'polypeptide(L)'
;MMFNFLQDIGNYEDRKVGKEEVNNFIISTAYTSDEGYETAIIDENGTHPIERYSDIIKAKEGHQKWIKKAKEIKTGDEIIKLGGWSGLVEDKKIKLLKLNERRTDNA
;
A
#
# COMPACT_ATOMS: atom_id res chain seq x y z
N MET A 1 0.10 -14.73 -18.70
CA MET A 1 -0.66 -14.07 -17.63
C MET A 1 -0.20 -14.43 -16.20
N MET A 2 0.90 -15.17 -16.00
CA MET A 2 1.50 -15.37 -14.65
C MET A 2 2.83 -14.60 -14.46
N PHE A 3 3.42 -14.04 -15.54
CA PHE A 3 4.80 -13.56 -15.55
C PHE A 3 4.98 -12.04 -15.40
N ASN A 4 3.91 -11.25 -15.40
CA ASN A 4 4.04 -9.78 -15.35
C ASN A 4 4.40 -9.28 -13.93
N PHE A 5 3.90 -9.95 -12.88
CA PHE A 5 4.31 -9.67 -11.50
C PHE A 5 5.83 -9.89 -11.27
N LEU A 6 6.50 -10.77 -12.02
CA LEU A 6 7.96 -10.91 -11.93
C LEU A 6 8.70 -9.71 -12.53
N GLN A 7 8.08 -8.98 -13.48
CA GLN A 7 8.66 -7.74 -14.03
C GLN A 7 8.69 -6.61 -12.99
N ASP A 8 7.88 -6.71 -11.95
CA ASP A 8 7.80 -5.73 -10.87
C ASP A 8 8.91 -5.93 -9.81
N ILE A 9 9.66 -7.04 -9.88
CA ILE A 9 10.77 -7.35 -8.95
C ILE A 9 12.01 -6.56 -9.37
N GLY A 10 12.46 -5.65 -8.51
CA GLY A 10 13.73 -4.91 -8.67
C GLY A 10 13.61 -3.52 -9.32
N ASN A 11 12.43 -3.11 -9.79
CA ASN A 11 12.19 -1.81 -10.44
C ASN A 11 11.20 -0.91 -9.66
N TYR A 12 10.97 -1.19 -8.38
CA TYR A 12 10.02 -0.43 -7.56
C TYR A 12 10.29 1.08 -7.58
N GLU A 13 11.56 1.47 -7.54
CA GLU A 13 11.96 2.89 -7.54
C GLU A 13 11.51 3.63 -8.81
N ASP A 14 11.50 2.97 -9.96
CA ASP A 14 11.06 3.55 -11.23
C ASP A 14 9.53 3.65 -11.33
N ARG A 15 8.81 2.74 -10.65
CA ARG A 15 7.34 2.66 -10.66
C ARG A 15 6.69 3.45 -9.53
N LYS A 16 7.48 3.93 -8.57
CA LYS A 16 7.02 4.63 -7.37
C LYS A 16 6.42 5.98 -7.72
N VAL A 17 5.21 6.20 -7.24
CA VAL A 17 4.55 7.51 -7.24
C VAL A 17 4.83 8.26 -5.92
N GLY A 18 4.82 7.55 -4.80
CA GLY A 18 5.10 8.12 -3.49
C GLY A 18 5.26 7.05 -2.40
N LYS A 19 6.02 7.37 -1.36
CA LYS A 19 6.20 6.52 -0.17
C LYS A 19 6.41 7.42 1.05
N GLU A 20 5.55 7.29 2.05
CA GLU A 20 5.59 8.11 3.27
C GLU A 20 5.30 7.24 4.50
N GLU A 21 6.05 7.43 5.59
CA GLU A 21 5.74 6.83 6.88
C GLU A 21 4.90 7.79 7.71
N VAL A 22 3.69 7.37 8.09
CA VAL A 22 2.73 8.20 8.80
C VAL A 22 2.10 7.38 9.90
N ASN A 23 2.23 7.82 11.16
CA ASN A 23 1.55 7.21 12.31
C ASN A 23 1.81 5.69 12.42
N ASN A 24 3.07 5.30 12.19
CA ASN A 24 3.57 3.92 12.17
C ASN A 24 2.87 3.03 11.13
N PHE A 25 2.42 3.61 10.02
CA PHE A 25 2.09 2.90 8.80
C PHE A 25 2.96 3.46 7.67
N ILE A 26 3.22 2.67 6.64
CA ILE A 26 3.81 3.20 5.40
C ILE A 26 2.72 3.26 4.34
N ILE A 27 2.52 4.43 3.77
CA ILE A 27 1.66 4.65 2.61
C ILE A 27 2.54 4.61 1.38
N SER A 28 2.30 3.63 0.50
CA SER A 28 3.09 3.43 -0.72
C SER A 28 2.16 3.45 -1.92
N THR A 29 2.44 4.31 -2.90
CA THR A 29 1.72 4.34 -4.17
C THR A 29 2.70 4.07 -5.30
N ALA A 30 2.37 3.12 -6.17
CA ALA A 30 3.20 2.72 -7.30
C ALA A 30 2.33 2.22 -8.46
N TYR A 31 2.91 2.15 -9.66
CA TYR A 31 2.31 1.44 -10.79
C TYR A 31 2.65 -0.05 -10.74
N THR A 32 1.68 -0.95 -10.77
CA THR A 32 1.87 -2.39 -10.98
C THR A 32 1.43 -2.79 -12.37
N SER A 33 2.09 -3.81 -12.93
CA SER A 33 1.82 -4.27 -14.29
C SER A 33 0.51 -5.04 -14.45
N ASP A 34 -0.08 -5.53 -13.36
CA ASP A 34 -1.31 -6.32 -13.33
C ASP A 34 -2.55 -5.49 -12.97
N GLU A 35 -2.42 -4.51 -12.08
CA GLU A 35 -3.54 -3.74 -11.52
C GLU A 35 -3.47 -2.23 -11.82
N GLY A 36 -2.38 -1.75 -12.43
CA GLY A 36 -2.17 -0.33 -12.74
C GLY A 36 -1.68 0.46 -11.53
N TYR A 37 -2.02 1.75 -11.44
CA TYR A 37 -1.62 2.55 -10.28
C TYR A 37 -2.41 2.15 -9.05
N GLU A 38 -1.73 1.86 -7.94
CA GLU A 38 -2.38 1.53 -6.68
C GLU A 38 -1.66 2.13 -5.47
N THR A 39 -2.45 2.42 -4.42
CA THR A 39 -1.96 2.73 -3.08
C THR A 39 -2.12 1.50 -2.20
N ALA A 40 -1.10 1.24 -1.38
CA ALA A 40 -1.11 0.25 -0.32
C ALA A 40 -0.79 0.89 1.03
N ILE A 41 -1.43 0.37 2.08
CA ILE A 41 -0.99 0.55 3.47
C ILE A 41 -0.08 -0.63 3.82
N ILE A 42 1.10 -0.34 4.33
CA ILE A 42 2.02 -1.33 4.86
C ILE A 42 2.02 -1.19 6.38
N ASP A 43 1.76 -2.31 7.04
CA ASP A 43 1.61 -2.41 8.49
C ASP A 43 2.46 -3.59 8.99
N GLU A 44 2.36 -3.98 10.27
CA GLU A 44 3.13 -5.09 10.83
C GLU A 44 2.85 -6.44 10.12
N ASN A 45 1.66 -6.62 9.54
CA ASN A 45 1.25 -7.84 8.86
C ASN A 45 1.58 -7.84 7.36
N GLY A 46 2.18 -6.77 6.84
CA GLY A 46 2.65 -6.66 5.46
C GLY A 46 1.88 -5.63 4.62
N THR A 47 1.80 -5.88 3.32
CA THR A 47 1.27 -4.91 2.33
C THR A 47 -0.20 -5.18 2.00
N HIS A 48 -1.00 -4.11 2.04
CA HIS A 48 -2.45 -4.16 1.78
C HIS A 48 -2.84 -3.10 0.76
N PRO A 49 -3.03 -3.48 -0.52
CA PRO A 49 -3.61 -2.59 -1.53
C PRO A 49 -5.00 -2.14 -1.11
N ILE A 50 -5.31 -0.86 -1.28
CA ILE A 50 -6.53 -0.22 -0.73
C ILE A 50 -7.27 0.66 -1.74
N GLU A 51 -6.60 1.12 -2.80
CA GLU A 51 -7.23 1.93 -3.84
C GLU A 51 -6.41 1.86 -5.13
N ARG A 52 -7.12 1.80 -6.27
CA ARG A 52 -6.55 1.80 -7.63
C ARG A 52 -6.92 3.06 -8.38
N TYR A 53 -6.10 3.46 -9.35
CA TYR A 53 -6.26 4.69 -10.10
C TYR A 53 -6.04 4.47 -11.60
N SER A 54 -6.78 5.21 -12.41
CA SER A 54 -6.68 5.14 -13.87
C SER A 54 -5.37 5.72 -14.42
N ASP A 55 -4.75 6.64 -13.68
CA ASP A 55 -3.63 7.44 -14.14
C ASP A 55 -2.80 7.97 -12.98
N ILE A 56 -1.60 8.48 -13.32
CA ILE A 56 -0.63 8.99 -12.35
C ILE A 56 -1.11 10.24 -11.61
N ILE A 57 -1.97 11.07 -12.21
CA ILE A 57 -2.46 12.30 -11.57
C ILE A 57 -3.37 11.91 -10.41
N LYS A 58 -4.35 11.04 -10.68
CA LYS A 58 -5.22 10.48 -9.64
C LYS A 58 -4.45 9.68 -8.61
N ALA A 59 -3.40 8.96 -9.00
CA ALA A 59 -2.54 8.25 -8.06
C ALA A 59 -1.85 9.19 -7.06
N LYS A 60 -1.35 10.34 -7.53
CA LYS A 60 -0.76 11.37 -6.65
C LYS A 60 -1.79 11.97 -5.69
N GLU A 61 -3.00 12.27 -6.18
CA GLU A 61 -4.09 12.79 -5.35
C GLU A 61 -4.53 11.75 -4.29
N GLY A 62 -4.68 10.50 -4.72
CA GLY A 62 -4.98 9.36 -3.87
C GLY A 62 -3.92 9.13 -2.80
N HIS A 63 -2.64 9.23 -3.15
CA HIS A 63 -1.54 9.14 -2.19
C HIS A 63 -1.67 10.18 -1.07
N GLN A 64 -1.94 11.45 -1.43
CA GLN A 64 -2.13 12.53 -0.45
C GLN A 64 -3.38 12.33 0.41
N LYS A 65 -4.47 11.82 -0.17
CA LYS A 65 -5.68 11.42 0.56
C LYS A 65 -5.35 10.37 1.62
N TRP A 66 -4.57 9.34 1.28
CA TRP A 66 -4.23 8.27 2.21
C TRP A 66 -3.19 8.67 3.25
N ILE A 67 -2.24 9.55 2.94
CA ILE A 67 -1.37 10.17 3.95
C ILE A 67 -2.22 10.88 5.01
N LYS A 68 -3.20 11.69 4.58
CA LYS A 68 -4.08 12.39 5.52
C LYS A 68 -4.89 11.39 6.35
N LYS A 69 -5.43 10.35 5.70
CA LYS A 69 -6.22 9.33 6.39
C LYS A 69 -5.40 8.54 7.40
N ALA A 70 -4.16 8.20 7.07
CA ALA A 70 -3.26 7.41 7.91
C ALA A 70 -2.98 8.06 9.27
N LYS A 71 -3.02 9.40 9.35
CA LYS A 71 -2.90 10.15 10.60
C LYS A 71 -4.02 9.85 11.60
N GLU A 72 -5.17 9.43 11.11
CA GLU A 72 -6.36 9.15 11.94
C GLU A 72 -6.51 7.66 12.29
N ILE A 73 -5.85 6.78 11.52
CA ILE A 73 -5.98 5.32 11.67
C ILE A 73 -5.38 4.87 13.01
N LYS A 74 -6.09 3.97 13.68
CA LYS A 74 -5.65 3.31 14.90
C LYS A 74 -5.44 1.82 14.65
N THR A 75 -4.60 1.21 15.49
CA THR A 75 -4.50 -0.25 15.53
C THR A 75 -5.87 -0.86 15.80
N GLY A 76 -6.26 -1.85 15.01
CA GLY A 76 -7.55 -2.52 15.08
C GLY A 76 -8.63 -1.95 14.15
N ASP A 77 -8.40 -0.79 13.53
CA ASP A 77 -9.32 -0.23 12.53
C ASP A 77 -9.43 -1.16 11.33
N GLU A 78 -10.64 -1.26 10.78
CA GLU A 78 -10.94 -2.13 9.64
C GLU A 78 -10.84 -1.38 8.31
N ILE A 79 -10.21 -2.02 7.33
CA ILE A 79 -10.18 -1.57 5.93
C ILE A 79 -10.53 -2.72 4.99
N ILE A 80 -10.89 -2.38 3.75
CA ILE A 80 -10.97 -3.35 2.67
C ILE A 80 -9.61 -3.41 1.99
N LYS A 81 -8.94 -4.56 2.12
CA LYS A 81 -7.81 -4.94 1.30
C LYS A 81 -8.34 -5.38 -0.05
N LEU A 82 -7.91 -4.69 -1.11
CA LEU A 82 -8.20 -5.11 -2.47
C LEU A 82 -7.49 -6.42 -2.78
N GLY A 83 -8.21 -7.29 -3.47
CA GLY A 83 -7.67 -8.50 -4.06
C GLY A 83 -6.69 -8.17 -5.19
N GLY A 84 -6.38 -9.09 -6.09
CA GLY A 84 -5.40 -8.84 -7.13
C GLY A 84 -5.36 -9.96 -8.15
N TRP A 85 -4.32 -9.96 -8.98
CA TRP A 85 -4.12 -10.96 -10.02
C TRP A 85 -5.28 -10.95 -11.03
N SER A 86 -5.67 -9.74 -11.44
CA SER A 86 -6.78 -9.52 -12.37
C SER A 86 -8.11 -10.12 -11.87
N GLY A 87 -8.33 -10.07 -10.56
CA GLY A 87 -9.56 -10.54 -9.90
C GLY A 87 -9.57 -12.00 -9.47
N LEU A 88 -8.43 -12.70 -9.53
CA LEU A 88 -8.32 -14.08 -8.99
C LEU A 88 -8.29 -14.13 -7.47
N VAL A 89 -7.85 -13.05 -6.83
CA VAL A 89 -7.93 -12.89 -5.37
C VAL A 89 -9.05 -11.91 -5.08
N GLU A 90 -9.95 -12.29 -4.16
CA GLU A 90 -11.08 -11.45 -3.74
C GLU A 90 -10.67 -10.41 -2.71
N ASP A 91 -11.45 -9.33 -2.64
CA ASP A 91 -11.34 -8.30 -1.61
C ASP A 91 -11.63 -8.89 -0.22
N LYS A 92 -10.91 -8.40 0.79
CA LYS A 92 -11.03 -8.89 2.15
C LYS A 92 -11.00 -7.76 3.16
N LYS A 93 -11.92 -7.81 4.12
CA LYS A 93 -11.86 -6.95 5.30
C LYS A 93 -10.73 -7.41 6.24
N ILE A 94 -9.85 -6.50 6.60
CA ILE A 94 -8.71 -6.75 7.50
C ILE A 94 -8.65 -5.70 8.61
N LYS A 95 -7.97 -6.03 9.71
CA LYS A 95 -7.63 -5.09 10.78
C LYS A 95 -6.18 -4.66 10.63
N LEU A 96 -5.94 -3.36 10.74
CA LEU A 96 -4.60 -2.78 10.64
C LEU A 96 -3.85 -2.86 11.97
N LEU A 97 -2.54 -3.11 11.88
CA LEU A 97 -1.64 -3.16 13.02
C LEU A 97 -0.42 -2.27 12.76
N LYS A 98 -0.31 -1.18 13.52
CA LYS A 98 0.83 -0.26 13.41
C LYS A 98 2.16 -1.01 13.48
N LEU A 99 3.12 -0.56 12.69
CA LEU A 99 4.50 -1.00 12.80
C LEU A 99 4.99 -0.76 14.23
N ASN A 100 5.62 -1.77 14.82
CA ASN A 100 6.28 -1.62 16.10
C ASN A 100 7.30 -0.49 16.01
N GLU A 101 7.28 0.44 16.96
CA GLU A 101 8.39 1.36 17.14
C GLU A 101 9.65 0.51 17.27
N ARG A 102 10.65 0.75 16.41
CA ARG A 102 11.95 0.11 16.60
C ARG A 102 12.37 0.48 18.01
N ARG A 103 12.42 -0.48 18.92
CA ARG A 103 13.16 -0.29 20.17
C ARG A 103 14.59 0.02 19.73
N THR A 104 15.00 1.27 19.86
CA THR A 104 16.41 1.60 19.93
C THR A 104 16.89 1.00 21.25
N ASP A 105 17.13 -0.31 21.23
CA ASP A 105 17.92 -0.96 22.26
C ASP A 105 19.33 -0.38 22.05
N ASN A 106 19.62 0.69 22.80
CA ASN A 106 20.97 1.21 22.98
C ASN A 106 21.79 0.09 23.60
N ALA A 107 22.67 -0.51 22.81
CA ALA A 107 23.80 -1.31 23.24
C ALA A 107 25.09 -0.59 22.86
#